data_AF-A0A5E4PUF9-F1
#
_entry.id   AF-A0A5E4PUF9-F1
#
_cell.length_a   1.000
_cell.length_b   1.000
_cell.length_c   1.000
_cell.angle_alpha   90.00
_cell.angle_beta   90.00
_cell.angle_gamma   90.00
#
_symmetry.space_group_name_H-M   'P 1'
#
loop_
_entity.id
_entity.type
_entity.pdbx_description
1 polymer ?
#
loop_
_entity_poly.entity_id
_entity_poly.type
_entity_poly.pdbx_seq_one_letter_code
_entity_poly.pdbx_strand_id
1 'polypeptide(L)'
;MYQHEIKSETLCDDSMTGRLFVMMVLLAMVSAVRSINCICNPRECEELGPSGCPGLGIMVWDLCRCCKLCARTLGEDCGGFKGTCEPGLRCKRGV
;
A
#
# COMPACT_ATOMS: atom_id res chain seq x y z
N MET A 1 21.23 -24.39 9.74
CA MET A 1 20.46 -23.58 10.70
C MET A 1 20.01 -22.32 9.95
N TYR A 2 18.71 -22.28 9.66
CA TYR A 2 17.86 -21.14 9.26
C TYR A 2 18.30 -20.21 8.12
N GLN A 3 17.69 -20.44 6.94
CA GLN A 3 17.49 -19.48 5.85
C GLN A 3 16.79 -18.22 6.35
N HIS A 4 17.18 -17.04 5.85
CA HIS A 4 16.26 -15.93 5.62
C HIS A 4 16.82 -15.03 4.51
N GLU A 5 16.68 -15.45 3.26
CA GLU A 5 16.70 -14.53 2.12
C GLU A 5 15.29 -13.94 1.96
N ILE A 6 15.14 -12.66 2.27
CA ILE A 6 13.94 -11.88 1.91
C ILE A 6 14.39 -10.76 0.96
N LYS A 7 14.71 -11.12 -0.30
CA LYS A 7 14.66 -10.17 -1.41
C LYS A 7 13.28 -10.30 -2.03
N SER A 8 12.40 -9.38 -1.69
CA SER A 8 11.01 -9.41 -2.14
C SER A 8 10.81 -8.17 -3.00
N GLU A 9 10.46 -8.41 -4.25
CA GLU A 9 10.05 -7.44 -5.26
C GLU A 9 8.66 -7.86 -5.85
N THR A 10 7.65 -6.97 -5.97
CA THR A 10 6.20 -7.25 -6.18
C THR A 10 5.60 -6.43 -7.33
N LEU A 11 4.78 -7.12 -8.13
CA LEU A 11 3.87 -6.68 -9.20
C LEU A 11 2.56 -7.55 -9.13
N CYS A 12 1.55 -7.40 -10.00
CA CYS A 12 0.16 -7.91 -9.74
C CYS A 12 -0.46 -8.90 -10.81
N ASP A 13 -1.17 -10.04 -10.43
CA ASP A 13 -1.82 -11.12 -11.29
C ASP A 13 -2.90 -12.10 -10.60
N ASP A 14 -3.66 -13.08 -11.25
CA ASP A 14 -4.82 -13.98 -10.74
C ASP A 14 -5.10 -15.42 -11.39
N SER A 15 -5.58 -16.48 -10.64
CA SER A 15 -6.20 -17.76 -11.20
C SER A 15 -7.11 -18.63 -10.24
N MET A 16 -7.91 -19.60 -10.76
CA MET A 16 -9.25 -20.07 -10.29
C MET A 16 -9.52 -21.59 -10.26
N THR A 17 -9.54 -22.25 -9.08
CA THR A 17 -10.33 -23.48 -8.69
C THR A 17 -9.87 -24.07 -7.33
N GLY A 18 -8.67 -23.72 -6.82
CA GLY A 18 -8.31 -23.86 -5.39
C GLY A 18 -9.08 -22.90 -4.46
N ARG A 19 -10.11 -22.23 -4.97
CA ARG A 19 -10.64 -20.97 -4.44
C ARG A 19 -11.40 -21.09 -3.13
N LEU A 20 -12.11 -22.18 -2.89
CA LEU A 20 -12.90 -22.35 -1.66
C LEU A 20 -12.04 -22.78 -0.46
N PHE A 21 -11.09 -23.69 -0.69
CA PHE A 21 -10.14 -24.14 0.33
C PHE A 21 -9.14 -23.02 0.68
N VAL A 22 -8.67 -22.31 -0.34
CA VAL A 22 -7.87 -21.10 -0.15
C VAL A 22 -8.71 -20.02 0.54
N MET A 23 -9.99 -19.83 0.20
CA MET A 23 -10.86 -18.85 0.90
C MET A 23 -10.96 -19.11 2.41
N MET A 24 -11.15 -20.36 2.85
CA MET A 24 -11.22 -20.66 4.28
C MET A 24 -9.88 -20.45 4.99
N VAL A 25 -8.78 -20.87 4.38
CA VAL A 25 -7.43 -20.65 4.93
C VAL A 25 -7.09 -19.15 4.96
N LEU A 26 -7.47 -18.39 3.92
CA LEU A 26 -7.31 -16.95 3.86
C LEU A 26 -8.14 -16.25 4.93
N LEU A 27 -9.42 -16.60 5.11
CA LEU A 27 -10.28 -16.04 6.16
C LEU A 27 -9.69 -16.27 7.56
N ALA A 28 -9.14 -17.45 7.81
CA ALA A 28 -8.45 -17.75 9.06
C ALA A 28 -7.18 -16.90 9.23
N MET A 29 -6.37 -16.73 8.19
CA MET A 29 -5.18 -15.87 8.23
C MET A 29 -5.49 -14.36 8.32
N VAL A 30 -6.65 -13.91 7.80
CA VAL A 30 -7.13 -12.52 7.94
C VAL A 30 -7.31 -12.15 9.43
N SER A 31 -7.68 -13.10 10.28
CA SER A 31 -7.79 -12.86 11.73
C SER A 31 -6.44 -12.69 12.42
N ALA A 32 -5.34 -13.12 11.79
CA ALA A 32 -3.97 -12.99 12.28
C ALA A 32 -3.22 -11.79 11.70
N VAL A 33 -3.91 -10.88 11.00
CA VAL A 33 -3.35 -9.59 10.61
C VAL A 33 -3.25 -8.77 11.89
N ARG A 34 -2.05 -8.74 12.49
CA ARG A 34 -1.71 -7.74 13.49
C ARG A 34 -1.93 -6.38 12.83
N SER A 35 -3.03 -5.72 13.16
CA SER A 35 -3.25 -4.32 12.82
C SER A 35 -2.01 -3.58 13.30
N ILE A 36 -1.28 -2.96 12.38
CA ILE A 36 -0.28 -1.95 12.77
C ILE A 36 -1.07 -0.96 13.63
N ASN A 37 -0.67 -0.83 14.91
CA ASN A 37 -1.37 0.01 15.86
C ASN A 37 -0.98 1.46 15.54
N CYS A 38 -1.70 2.06 14.59
CA CYS A 38 -1.44 3.42 14.14
C CYS A 38 -1.91 4.41 15.21
N ILE A 39 -1.02 5.31 15.61
CA ILE A 39 -1.40 6.50 16.38
C ILE A 39 -1.68 7.60 15.36
N CYS A 40 -2.92 8.08 15.31
CA CYS A 40 -3.33 9.14 14.38
C CYS A 40 -3.44 10.47 15.13
N ASN A 41 -2.67 11.47 14.69
CA ASN A 41 -2.82 12.85 15.12
C ASN A 41 -3.16 13.73 13.91
N PRO A 42 -4.44 14.06 13.68
CA PRO A 42 -4.86 14.79 12.48
C PRO A 42 -4.31 16.22 12.40
N ARG A 43 -3.81 16.76 13.52
CA ARG A 43 -3.20 18.11 13.57
C ARG A 43 -1.81 18.17 12.94
N GLU A 44 -1.16 17.02 12.73
CA GLU A 44 0.15 16.93 12.09
C GLU A 44 0.02 16.64 10.58
N CYS A 45 -1.19 16.40 10.08
CA CYS A 45 -1.42 16.24 8.66
C CYS A 45 -1.15 17.58 7.95
N GLU A 46 -0.40 17.52 6.85
CA GLU A 46 -0.17 18.71 6.04
C GLU A 46 -1.45 19.11 5.29
N GLU A 47 -1.83 20.38 5.40
CA GLU A 47 -3.02 20.93 4.75
C GLU A 47 -2.74 21.19 3.25
N LEU A 48 -2.61 20.11 2.47
CA LEU A 48 -2.55 20.23 1.02
C LEU A 48 -3.96 20.21 0.42
N GLY A 49 -4.16 21.08 -0.58
CA GLY A 49 -5.27 20.99 -1.54
C GLY A 49 -4.86 20.25 -2.81
N PRO A 50 -5.81 19.71 -3.60
CA PRO A 50 -5.53 18.92 -4.81
C PRO A 50 -4.69 19.68 -5.85
N SER A 51 -4.77 21.02 -5.87
CA SER A 51 -3.95 21.88 -6.74
C SER A 51 -2.46 21.93 -6.38
N GLY A 52 -2.08 21.45 -5.19
CA GLY A 52 -0.68 21.40 -4.73
C GLY A 52 0.03 20.08 -5.04
N CYS A 53 -0.68 19.07 -5.57
CA CYS A 53 -0.09 17.76 -5.83
C CYS A 53 0.48 17.64 -7.26
N PRO A 54 1.63 16.99 -7.43
CA PRO A 54 2.21 16.74 -8.74
C PRO A 54 1.38 15.76 -9.57
N GLY A 55 1.71 15.65 -10.87
CA GLY A 55 1.05 14.73 -11.80
C GLY A 55 -0.42 15.08 -12.03
N LEU A 56 -1.32 14.11 -11.80
CA LEU A 56 -2.76 14.28 -11.95
C LEU A 56 -3.43 15.06 -10.79
N GLY A 57 -2.68 15.53 -9.80
CA GLY A 57 -3.25 16.27 -8.66
C GLY A 57 -4.10 15.41 -7.71
N ILE A 58 -3.87 14.09 -7.71
CA ILE A 58 -4.68 13.14 -6.95
C ILE A 58 -4.16 12.98 -5.52
N MET A 59 -5.08 12.91 -4.57
CA MET A 59 -4.80 12.63 -3.17
C MET A 59 -5.26 11.24 -2.78
N VAL A 60 -4.43 10.56 -1.99
CA VAL A 60 -4.64 9.21 -1.48
C VAL A 60 -4.44 9.19 0.03
N TRP A 61 -5.10 8.27 0.70
CA TRP A 61 -4.89 8.05 2.12
C TRP A 61 -3.55 7.34 2.36
N ASP A 62 -2.90 7.69 3.46
CA ASP A 62 -1.79 6.93 4.01
C ASP A 62 -2.23 5.51 4.45
N LEU A 63 -1.25 4.66 4.77
CA LEU A 63 -1.52 3.28 5.20
C LEU A 63 -2.38 3.20 6.47
N CYS A 64 -2.28 4.20 7.35
CA CYS A 64 -3.06 4.30 8.57
C CYS A 64 -4.42 4.98 8.38
N ARG A 65 -4.72 5.51 7.18
CA ARG A 65 -5.93 6.28 6.86
C ARG A 65 -6.17 7.48 7.80
N CYS A 66 -5.09 8.12 8.24
CA CYS A 66 -5.11 9.31 9.09
C CYS A 66 -5.04 10.61 8.27
N CYS A 67 -4.14 10.65 7.28
CA CYS A 67 -3.87 11.86 6.50
C CYS A 67 -4.07 11.61 5.00
N LYS A 68 -4.55 12.63 4.30
CA LYS A 68 -4.52 12.65 2.83
C LYS A 68 -3.17 13.19 2.38
N LEU A 69 -2.51 12.44 1.51
CA LEU A 69 -1.21 12.77 0.94
C LEU A 69 -1.33 12.79 -0.59
N CYS A 70 -0.40 13.46 -1.25
CA CYS A 70 -0.30 13.38 -2.71
C CYS A 70 0.05 11.97 -3.15
N ALA A 71 -0.60 11.52 -4.23
CA ALA A 71 -0.26 10.26 -4.85
C ALA A 71 1.12 10.34 -5.51
N ARG A 72 1.88 9.24 -5.44
CA ARG A 72 3.19 9.13 -6.09
C ARG A 72 3.02 9.00 -7.60
N THR A 73 3.86 9.72 -8.32
CA THR A 73 3.90 9.79 -9.77
C THR A 73 4.90 8.80 -10.37
N LEU A 74 4.92 8.69 -11.70
CA LEU A 74 5.81 7.78 -12.41
C LEU A 74 7.29 8.05 -12.08
N GLY A 75 8.01 7.02 -11.65
CA GLY A 75 9.44 7.10 -11.32
C GLY A 75 9.72 7.51 -9.87
N GLU A 76 8.70 7.89 -9.10
CA GLU A 76 8.84 8.08 -7.66
C GLU A 76 8.86 6.74 -6.91
N ASP A 77 9.61 6.75 -5.81
CA ASP A 77 9.60 5.70 -4.82
C ASP A 77 8.19 5.48 -4.22
N CYS A 78 7.76 4.23 -4.15
CA CYS A 78 6.42 3.87 -3.67
C CYS A 78 6.42 2.63 -2.78
N GLY A 79 5.30 2.41 -2.07
CA GLY A 79 5.06 1.22 -1.27
C GLY A 79 5.47 1.37 0.20
N GLY A 80 4.75 0.66 1.08
CA GLY A 80 4.92 0.84 2.52
C GLY A 80 4.67 2.30 2.93
N PHE A 81 5.56 2.84 3.76
CA PHE A 81 5.51 4.24 4.20
C PHE A 81 5.96 5.25 3.13
N LYS A 82 6.48 4.79 1.97
CA LYS A 82 6.91 5.70 0.89
C LYS A 82 5.72 6.34 0.15
N GLY A 83 4.51 5.77 0.30
CA GLY A 83 3.27 6.31 -0.23
C GLY A 83 2.65 5.44 -1.33
N THR A 84 1.47 5.86 -1.77
CA THR A 84 0.63 5.13 -2.74
C THR A 84 0.67 5.84 -4.08
N CYS A 85 0.77 5.07 -5.18
CA CYS A 85 0.79 5.62 -6.53
C CYS A 85 -0.54 6.24 -6.96
N GLU A 86 -0.50 7.12 -7.95
CA GLU A 86 -1.67 7.66 -8.61
C GLU A 86 -2.51 6.56 -9.31
N PRO A 87 -3.83 6.77 -9.48
CA PRO A 87 -4.70 5.81 -10.14
C PRO A 87 -4.17 5.43 -11.54
N GLY A 88 -4.14 4.13 -11.83
CA GLY A 88 -3.60 3.61 -13.09
C GLY A 88 -2.12 3.23 -13.02
N LEU A 89 -1.39 3.72 -12.03
CA LEU A 89 -0.06 3.22 -11.69
C LEU A 89 -0.15 2.16 -10.58
N ARG A 90 0.77 1.20 -10.61
CA ARG A 90 0.92 0.19 -9.56
C ARG A 90 2.35 0.23 -9.09
N CYS A 91 2.53 0.13 -7.77
CA CYS A 91 3.87 0.08 -7.23
C CYS A 91 4.52 -1.24 -7.63
N LYS A 92 5.52 -1.14 -8.52
CA LYS A 92 6.38 -2.25 -8.92
C LYS A 92 7.67 -2.11 -8.12
N ARG A 93 8.15 -3.20 -7.58
CA ARG A 93 9.37 -3.22 -6.79
C ARG A 93 10.51 -3.39 -7.81
N GLY A 94 11.42 -2.42 -7.85
CA GLY A 94 12.48 -2.34 -8.86
C GLY A 94 13.48 -3.47 -8.70
N VAL A 95 13.89 -4.08 -9.82
CA VAL A 95 14.83 -5.22 -9.91
C VAL A 95 16.27 -4.78 -9.64
#